data_AF-A0A4R6Y0J8-F1
#
_entry.id   AF-A0A4R6Y0J8-F1
#
_cell.length_a   1.000
_cell.length_b   1.000
_cell.length_c   1.000
_cell.angle_alpha   90.00
_cell.angle_beta   90.00
_cell.angle_gamma   90.00
#
_symmetry.space_group_name_H-M   'P 1'
#
loop_
_entity.id
_entity.type
_entity.pdbx_description
1 polymer ?
#
loop_
_entity_poly.entity_id
_entity_poly.type
_entity_poly.pdbx_seq_one_letter_code
_entity_poly.pdbx_strand_id
1 'polypeptide(L)'
;MLFITIYYLTGIALIAGVGALMVGQMFGVVAVPNLVEKTSWKYFVLFFCMLIPFLGALVCLLNYQKTVYASRFVIVGLACLAASALGLLGLRLLSYTL
;
A
#
# COMPACT_ATOMS: atom_id res chain seq x y z
N MET A 1 -21.03 -22.81 -1.69
CA MET A 1 -19.57 -22.97 -1.51
C MET A 1 -18.75 -21.84 -2.14
N LEU A 2 -18.97 -21.49 -3.42
CA LEU A 2 -18.19 -20.45 -4.13
C LEU A 2 -18.14 -19.08 -3.42
N PHE A 3 -19.27 -18.62 -2.87
CA PHE A 3 -19.35 -17.36 -2.11
C PHE A 3 -18.43 -17.31 -0.89
N ILE A 4 -18.36 -18.41 -0.14
CA ILE A 4 -17.52 -18.53 1.07
C ILE A 4 -16.04 -18.50 0.67
N THR A 5 -15.67 -19.22 -0.40
CA THR A 5 -14.29 -19.24 -0.90
C THR A 5 -13.82 -17.85 -1.33
N ILE A 6 -14.65 -17.10 -2.08
CA ILE A 6 -14.31 -15.73 -2.50
C ILE A 6 -14.16 -14.82 -1.29
N TYR A 7 -15.04 -14.90 -0.29
CA TYR A 7 -14.95 -14.10 0.93
C TYR A 7 -13.63 -14.27 1.68
N TYR A 8 -13.20 -15.52 1.93
CA TYR A 8 -11.92 -15.78 2.59
C TYR A 8 -10.72 -15.34 1.74
N LEU A 9 -10.75 -15.56 0.42
CA LEU A 9 -9.67 -15.13 -0.47
C LEU A 9 -9.51 -13.61 -0.46
N THR A 10 -10.64 -12.89 -0.46
CA THR A 10 -10.69 -11.43 -0.40
C THR A 10 -10.13 -10.94 0.94
N GLY A 11 -10.45 -11.62 2.04
CA GLY A 11 -9.89 -11.31 3.37
C GLY A 11 -8.38 -11.52 3.44
N ILE A 12 -7.87 -12.64 2.90
CA ILE A 12 -6.43 -12.93 2.85
C ILE A 12 -5.69 -11.89 2.00
N ALA A 13 -6.23 -11.56 0.83
CA ALA A 13 -5.66 -10.53 -0.04
C ALA A 13 -5.63 -9.16 0.65
N LEU A 14 -6.63 -8.84 1.46
CA LEU A 14 -6.71 -7.57 2.17
C LEU A 14 -5.65 -7.50 3.29
N ILE A 15 -5.51 -8.57 4.09
CA ILE A 15 -4.47 -8.66 5.13
C ILE A 15 -3.07 -8.61 4.50
N ALA A 16 -2.84 -9.35 3.42
CA ALA A 16 -1.58 -9.34 2.69
C ALA A 16 -1.27 -7.95 2.10
N GLY A 17 -2.28 -7.27 1.56
CA GLY A 17 -2.16 -5.92 1.01
C GLY A 17 -1.79 -4.87 2.06
N VAL A 18 -2.48 -4.89 3.20
CA VAL A 18 -2.18 -3.99 4.33
C VAL A 18 -0.79 -4.30 4.91
N GLY A 19 -0.43 -5.57 5.06
CA GLY A 19 0.90 -5.99 5.52
C GLY A 19 2.01 -5.50 4.59
N ALA A 20 1.84 -5.67 3.28
CA ALA A 20 2.80 -5.19 2.29
C ALA A 20 2.94 -3.66 2.31
N LEU A 21 1.84 -2.92 2.50
CA LEU A 21 1.91 -1.46 2.65
C LEU A 21 2.66 -1.03 3.90
N MET A 22 2.41 -1.67 5.05
CA MET A 22 3.12 -1.36 6.29
C MET A 22 4.61 -1.62 6.15
N VAL A 23 5.00 -2.75 5.56
CA VAL A 23 6.40 -3.09 5.29
C VAL A 23 7.03 -2.08 4.33
N GLY A 24 6.35 -1.76 3.23
CA GLY A 24 6.81 -0.75 2.27
C GLY A 24 7.00 0.62 2.92
N GLN A 25 6.16 0.97 3.88
CA GLN A 25 6.28 2.21 4.61
C GLN A 25 7.42 2.22 5.65
N MET A 26 7.65 1.13 6.38
CA MET A 26 8.83 1.02 7.26
C MET A 26 10.12 1.27 6.48
N PHE A 27 10.24 0.66 5.29
CA PHE A 27 11.37 0.93 4.40
C PHE A 27 11.37 2.34 3.84
N GLY A 28 10.19 2.89 3.52
CA GLY A 28 10.04 4.26 3.03
C GLY A 28 10.52 5.30 4.04
N VAL A 29 10.11 5.20 5.31
CA VAL A 29 10.52 6.13 6.38
C VAL A 29 12.03 6.14 6.58
N VAL A 30 12.71 5.00 6.40
CA VAL A 30 14.17 4.90 6.47
C VAL A 30 14.84 5.54 5.24
N ALA A 31 14.21 5.46 4.06
CA ALA A 31 14.78 5.98 2.83
C ALA A 31 14.50 7.48 2.59
N VAL A 32 13.39 8.02 3.10
CA VAL A 32 13.01 9.44 2.99
C VAL A 32 14.10 10.40 3.49
N PRO A 33 14.75 10.23 4.66
CA PRO A 33 15.79 11.16 5.10
C PRO A 33 16.98 11.23 4.14
N ASN A 34 17.35 10.12 3.49
CA ASN A 34 18.41 10.07 2.47
C ASN A 34 17.99 10.72 1.14
N LEU A 35 16.68 10.82 0.86
CA LEU A 35 16.15 11.48 -0.33
C LEU A 35 16.08 13.00 -0.16
N VAL A 36 15.74 13.47 1.05
CA VAL A 36 15.48 14.88 1.34
C VAL A 36 16.69 15.57 1.99
N GLU A 37 17.84 14.90 2.06
CA GLU A 37 19.07 15.42 2.67
C GLU A 37 19.56 16.75 2.06
N LYS A 38 19.21 17.01 0.79
CA LYS A 38 19.55 18.24 0.06
C LYS A 38 18.52 19.37 0.17
N THR A 39 17.37 19.15 0.82
CA THR A 39 16.26 20.11 0.79
C THR A 39 16.02 20.68 2.19
N SER A 40 15.92 22.01 2.33
CA SER A 40 15.59 22.67 3.61
C SER A 40 14.26 22.22 4.22
N TRP A 41 13.43 21.52 3.45
CA TRP A 41 12.11 21.01 3.82
C TRP A 41 12.14 19.58 4.38
N LYS A 42 13.32 19.01 4.69
CA LYS A 42 13.46 17.60 5.10
C LYS A 42 12.59 17.21 6.30
N TYR A 43 12.54 18.07 7.31
CA TYR A 43 11.78 17.79 8.53
C TYR A 43 10.27 17.87 8.28
N PHE A 44 9.84 18.77 7.40
CA PHE A 44 8.44 18.90 7.00
C PHE A 44 8.02 17.65 6.23
N VAL A 45 8.77 17.24 5.20
CA VAL A 45 8.45 16.02 4.43
C VAL A 45 8.47 14.77 5.30
N LEU A 46 9.44 14.64 6.21
CA LEU A 46 9.52 13.50 7.15
C LEU A 46 8.32 13.46 8.09
N PHE A 47 7.92 14.61 8.64
CA PHE A 47 6.76 14.73 9.52
C PHE A 47 5.46 14.36 8.79
N PHE A 48 5.25 14.87 7.59
CA PHE A 48 4.09 14.52 6.77
C PHE A 48 4.09 13.05 6.32
N CYS A 49 5.24 12.44 6.08
CA CYS A 49 5.34 11.01 5.79
C CYS A 49 5.02 10.12 7.00
N MET A 50 5.24 10.60 8.23
CA MET A 50 4.79 9.90 9.44
C MET A 50 3.30 10.10 9.70
N LEU A 51 2.79 11.30 9.45
CA LEU A 51 1.39 11.66 9.74
C LEU A 51 0.43 11.10 8.68
N ILE A 52 0.88 11.04 7.42
CA ILE A 52 0.09 10.55 6.30
C ILE A 52 0.85 9.41 5.62
N PRO A 53 0.51 8.14 5.93
CA PRO A 53 1.21 6.99 5.38
C PRO A 53 1.22 6.91 3.85
N PHE A 54 0.14 7.39 3.24
CA PHE A 54 0.00 7.49 1.79
C PHE A 54 1.00 8.46 1.15
N LEU A 55 1.41 9.53 1.83
CA LEU A 55 2.42 10.45 1.29
C LEU A 55 3.79 9.77 1.21
N GLY A 56 4.16 9.01 2.25
CA GLY A 56 5.42 8.26 2.26
C GLY A 56 5.48 7.23 1.13
N ALA A 57 4.38 6.51 0.90
CA ALA A 57 4.23 5.58 -0.21
C ALA A 57 4.37 6.29 -1.58
N LEU A 58 3.75 7.47 -1.73
CA LEU A 58 3.84 8.28 -2.96
C LEU A 58 5.27 8.76 -3.24
N VAL A 59 5.96 9.26 -2.21
CA VAL A 59 7.35 9.74 -2.33
C VAL A 59 8.30 8.60 -2.70
N CYS A 60 8.08 7.39 -2.16
CA CYS A 60 8.82 6.20 -2.55
C CYS A 60 8.54 5.80 -4.01
N LEU A 61 7.27 5.87 -4.46
CA LEU A 61 6.95 5.62 -5.87
C LEU A 61 7.63 6.62 -6.81
N LEU A 62 7.58 7.91 -6.47
CA LEU A 62 8.20 8.98 -7.27
C LEU A 62 9.72 8.84 -7.33
N ASN A 63 10.34 8.29 -6.29
CA ASN A 63 11.78 8.04 -6.21
C ASN A 63 12.10 6.55 -6.33
N TYR A 64 11.46 5.87 -7.30
CA TYR A 64 11.55 4.42 -7.48
C TYR A 64 13.02 3.92 -7.53
N GLN A 65 13.91 4.61 -8.25
CA GLN A 65 15.30 4.16 -8.40
C GLN A 65 16.09 4.09 -7.09
N LYS A 66 15.78 4.97 -6.13
CA LYS A 66 16.46 4.99 -4.82
C LYS A 66 15.73 4.16 -3.77
N THR A 67 14.46 3.81 -4.01
CA THR A 67 13.59 3.14 -3.04
C THR A 67 12.95 1.87 -3.61
N VAL A 68 13.66 1.18 -4.52
CA VAL A 68 13.16 0.03 -5.30
C VAL A 68 12.48 -1.02 -4.41
N TYR A 69 13.02 -1.30 -3.23
CA TYR A 69 12.43 -2.27 -2.30
C TYR A 69 11.12 -1.75 -1.71
N ALA A 70 11.12 -0.53 -1.15
CA ALA A 70 9.93 0.09 -0.57
C ALA A 70 8.79 0.24 -1.60
N SER A 71 9.12 0.71 -2.80
CA SER A 71 8.16 0.92 -3.88
C SER A 71 7.56 -0.38 -4.40
N ARG A 72 8.34 -1.47 -4.49
CA ARG A 72 7.80 -2.80 -4.83
C ARG A 72 6.77 -3.28 -3.81
N PHE A 73 7.06 -3.15 -2.51
CA PHE A 73 6.10 -3.51 -1.45
C PHE A 73 4.84 -2.66 -1.50
N VAL A 74 4.98 -1.35 -1.76
CA VAL A 74 3.84 -0.44 -1.93
C VAL A 74 2.98 -0.84 -3.13
N ILE A 75 3.59 -1.16 -4.27
CA ILE A 75 2.88 -1.60 -5.49
C ILE A 75 2.15 -2.93 -5.26
N VAL A 76 2.80 -3.91 -4.63
CA VAL A 76 2.18 -5.21 -4.29
C VAL A 76 1.02 -5.00 -3.32
N GLY A 77 1.19 -4.13 -2.32
CA GLY A 77 0.14 -3.78 -1.38
C GLY A 77 -1.08 -3.12 -2.05
N LEU A 78 -0.83 -2.16 -2.94
CA LEU A 78 -1.87 -1.50 -3.75
C LEU A 78 -2.59 -2.49 -4.67
N ALA A 79 -1.87 -3.41 -5.31
CA ALA A 79 -2.45 -4.44 -6.16
C ALA A 79 -3.34 -5.40 -5.36
N CYS A 80 -2.90 -5.82 -4.16
CA CYS A 80 -3.71 -6.64 -3.27
C CYS A 80 -4.97 -5.91 -2.78
N LEU A 81 -4.88 -4.62 -2.44
CA LEU A 81 -6.05 -3.83 -2.07
C LEU A 81 -7.03 -3.67 -3.24
N ALA A 82 -6.53 -3.43 -4.46
CA ALA A 82 -7.36 -3.35 -5.66
C ALA A 82 -8.06 -4.68 -5.95
N ALA A 83 -7.34 -5.80 -5.85
CA ALA A 83 -7.91 -7.14 -5.99
C ALA A 83 -8.98 -7.42 -4.92
N SER A 84 -8.73 -6.99 -3.68
CA SER A 84 -9.68 -7.13 -2.57
C SER A 84 -10.94 -6.29 -2.79
N ALA A 85 -10.79 -5.06 -3.29
CA ALA A 85 -11.91 -4.18 -3.62
C ALA A 85 -12.77 -4.77 -4.75
N LEU A 86 -12.13 -5.33 -5.78
CA LEU A 86 -12.83 -6.03 -6.87
C LEU A 86 -13.53 -7.30 -6.37
N GLY A 87 -12.91 -8.06 -5.47
CA GLY A 87 -13.51 -9.23 -4.84
C GLY A 87 -14.75 -8.89 -4.00
N LEU A 88 -14.70 -7.80 -3.22
CA LEU A 88 -15.84 -7.28 -2.46
C LEU A 88 -16.97 -6.77 -3.38
N LEU A 89 -16.64 -6.07 -4.46
CA LEU A 89 -17.61 -5.65 -5.48
C LEU A 89 -18.26 -6.85 -6.16
N GLY A 90 -17.48 -7.87 -6.50
CA GLY A 90 -17.98 -9.12 -7.07
C GLY A 90 -18.92 -9.87 -6.11
N LEU A 91 -18.56 -9.98 -4.82
CA LEU A 91 -19.42 -10.56 -3.79
C LEU A 91 -20.74 -9.80 -3.65
N ARG A 92 -20.68 -8.46 -3.68
CA ARG A 92 -21.86 -7.60 -3.59
C ARG A 92 -22.79 -7.78 -4.79
N LEU A 93 -22.24 -7.82 -6.01
CA LEU A 93 -23.03 -8.11 -7.21
C LEU A 93 -23.66 -9.51 -7.15
N LEU A 94 -22.90 -10.52 -6.72
CA LEU A 94 -23.40 -11.89 -6.59
C LEU A 94 -24.55 -11.99 -5.58
N SER A 95 -24.50 -11.19 -4.50
CA SER A 95 -25.56 -11.16 -3.48
C SER A 95 -26.88 -10.52 -3.94
N TYR A 96 -26.88 -9.75 -5.03
CA TYR A 96 -28.11 -9.19 -5.61
C TYR A 96 -28.78 -10.13 -6.62
N THR A 97 -28.05 -11.14 -7.11
CA THR A 97 -28.52 -12.08 -8.15
C THR A 97 -28.98 -13.43 -7.60
N LEU A 98 -28.68 -13.72 -6.33
CA LEU A 98 -29.04 -14.94 -5.59
C LEU A 98 -30.24 -14.67 -4.68
#